data_AF-A0A960N2G3-F1
#
_entry.id   AF-A0A960N2G3-F1
#
_cell.length_a   1.000
_cell.length_b   1.000
_cell.length_c   1.000
_cell.angle_alpha   90.00
_cell.angle_beta   90.00
_cell.angle_gamma   90.00
#
_symmetry.space_group_name_H-M   'P 1'
#
loop_
_entity.id
_entity.type
_entity.pdbx_description
1 polymer ?
#
loop_
_entity_poly.entity_id
_entity_poly.type
_entity_poly.pdbx_seq_one_letter_code
_entity_poly.pdbx_strand_id
1 'polypeptide(L)'
;WEFAKDGDELVFVDTIDTDSFRATLFLETDGRRFVTHYNKQAIRDYFLILHGDWISAIQEAKARGAAEGVAFTELLKAGQDSGVYPVTPAVDPAFVTIQQTKMDAIRDYLLGRISADSTRETLQKAGLDEIGFYRAAGKLEAFAKLNGI
;
A
#
# COMPACT_ATOMS: atom_id res chain seq x y z
N TRP A 1 13.84 -11.48 2.53
CA TRP A 1 15.28 -11.47 2.22
C TRP A 1 15.54 -12.59 1.25
N GLU A 2 16.19 -12.28 0.13
CA GLU A 2 16.53 -13.26 -0.90
C GLU A 2 18.04 -13.49 -0.90
N PHE A 3 18.44 -14.74 -1.05
CA PHE A 3 19.85 -15.12 -1.14
C PHE A 3 20.03 -16.02 -2.37
N ALA A 4 21.04 -15.70 -3.18
CA ALA A 4 21.49 -16.54 -4.29
C ALA A 4 22.72 -17.34 -3.86
N LYS A 5 22.94 -18.47 -4.53
CA LYS A 5 24.17 -19.24 -4.41
C LYS A 5 25.08 -18.89 -5.57
N ASP A 6 26.29 -18.44 -5.28
CA ASP A 6 27.38 -18.26 -6.25
C ASP A 6 28.58 -19.12 -5.82
N GLY A 7 28.83 -20.21 -6.55
CA GLY A 7 29.80 -21.23 -6.11
C GLY A 7 29.44 -21.79 -4.74
N ASP A 8 30.36 -21.71 -3.77
CA ASP A 8 30.13 -22.10 -2.38
C ASP A 8 29.69 -20.93 -1.48
N GLU A 9 29.49 -19.73 -2.04
CA GLU A 9 29.08 -18.54 -1.31
C GLU A 9 27.57 -18.30 -1.40
N LEU A 10 27.02 -17.72 -0.32
CA LEU A 10 25.67 -17.17 -0.31
C LEU A 10 25.76 -15.66 -0.45
N VAL A 11 25.12 -15.13 -1.49
CA VAL A 11 25.10 -13.71 -1.80
C VAL A 11 23.70 -13.18 -1.51
N PHE A 12 23.62 -12.08 -0.77
CA PHE A 12 22.36 -11.36 -0.57
C PHE A 12 21.96 -10.71 -1.90
N VAL A 13 20.76 -11.03 -2.38
CA VAL A 13 20.21 -10.50 -3.64
C VAL A 13 18.87 -9.81 -3.35
N ASP A 14 18.29 -9.19 -4.39
CA ASP A 14 17.07 -8.38 -4.31
C ASP A 14 17.26 -7.06 -3.52
N THR A 15 16.18 -6.29 -3.32
CA THR A 15 16.21 -4.98 -2.67
C THR A 15 15.96 -5.04 -1.16
N ILE A 16 16.62 -4.13 -0.45
CA ILE A 16 16.30 -3.77 0.94
C ILE A 16 15.59 -2.41 0.90
N ASP A 17 14.30 -2.43 0.64
CA ASP A 17 13.48 -1.21 0.55
C ASP A 17 12.17 -1.36 1.32
N THR A 18 11.38 -0.29 1.38
CA THR A 18 10.09 -0.30 2.07
C THR A 18 9.12 -1.33 1.50
N ASP A 19 9.32 -1.86 0.30
CA ASP A 19 8.50 -2.93 -0.26
C ASP A 19 8.78 -4.29 0.41
N SER A 20 10.00 -4.46 0.93
CA SER A 20 10.54 -5.68 1.53
C SER A 20 10.36 -5.79 3.06
N PHE A 21 9.99 -4.70 3.75
CA PHE A 21 9.70 -4.70 5.20
C PHE A 21 8.44 -3.90 5.57
N ARG A 22 7.90 -4.13 6.77
CA ARG A 22 6.77 -3.36 7.31
C ARG A 22 7.24 -2.20 8.18
N ALA A 23 7.36 -1.01 7.58
CA ALA A 23 7.48 0.23 8.33
C ALA A 23 6.12 0.69 8.85
N THR A 24 6.02 0.95 10.15
CA THR A 24 4.78 1.39 10.79
C THR A 24 5.01 2.48 11.82
N LEU A 25 3.98 3.28 12.06
CA LEU A 25 3.93 4.25 13.15
C LEU A 25 2.59 4.15 13.87
N PHE A 26 2.60 4.16 15.20
CA PHE A 26 1.38 4.29 15.97
C PHE A 26 0.99 5.77 16.07
N LEU A 27 -0.27 6.07 15.80
CA LEU A 27 -0.82 7.41 15.85
C LEU A 27 -2.10 7.41 16.67
N GLU A 28 -2.29 8.47 17.45
CA GLU A 28 -3.48 8.68 18.27
C GLU A 28 -4.22 9.92 17.76
N THR A 29 -5.52 9.78 17.51
CA THR A 29 -6.39 10.88 17.08
C THR A 29 -7.83 10.55 17.47
N ASP A 30 -8.57 11.55 17.94
CA ASP A 30 -9.97 11.41 18.39
C ASP A 30 -10.18 10.30 19.43
N GLY A 31 -9.22 10.12 20.34
CA GLY A 31 -9.26 9.08 21.38
C GLY A 31 -9.11 7.65 20.86
N ARG A 32 -8.73 7.48 19.60
CA ARG A 32 -8.48 6.19 18.96
C ARG A 32 -7.00 6.06 18.62
N ARG A 33 -6.52 4.82 18.63
CA ARG A 33 -5.15 4.47 18.25
C ARG A 33 -5.15 3.68 16.96
N PHE A 34 -4.28 4.07 16.04
CA PHE A 34 -4.10 3.44 14.74
C PHE A 34 -2.64 3.06 14.54
N VAL A 35 -2.40 2.04 13.73
CA VAL A 35 -1.09 1.76 13.13
C VAL A 35 -1.15 2.15 11.65
N THR A 36 -0.34 3.13 11.24
CA THR A 36 -0.24 3.52 9.83
C THR A 36 0.95 2.85 9.16
N HIS A 37 0.78 2.50 7.90
CA HIS A 37 1.81 1.85 7.09
C HIS A 37 2.57 2.87 6.23
N TYR A 38 3.89 2.70 6.15
CA TYR A 38 4.81 3.55 5.39
C TYR A 38 5.50 2.74 4.29
N ASN A 39 4.72 1.85 3.68
CA ASN A 39 5.16 0.90 2.66
C ASN A 39 4.00 0.47 1.76
N LYS A 40 4.22 -0.54 0.90
CA LYS A 40 3.19 -1.16 0.05
C LYS A 40 1.91 -1.59 0.77
N GLN A 41 1.91 -1.76 2.09
CA GLN A 41 0.68 -2.09 2.79
C GLN A 41 -0.34 -0.95 2.73
N ALA A 42 0.09 0.31 2.75
CA ALA A 42 -0.80 1.47 2.67
C ALA A 42 -1.63 1.48 1.36
N ILE A 43 -0.99 1.19 0.22
CA ILE A 43 -1.70 1.14 -1.07
C ILE A 43 -2.59 -0.12 -1.20
N ARG A 44 -2.21 -1.24 -0.57
CA ARG A 44 -3.07 -2.44 -0.51
C ARG A 44 -4.35 -2.14 0.27
N ASP A 45 -4.23 -1.48 1.41
CA ASP A 45 -5.36 -1.08 2.24
C ASP A 45 -6.25 -0.08 1.50
N TYR A 46 -5.65 0.88 0.78
CA TYR A 46 -6.37 1.82 -0.08
C TYR A 46 -7.28 1.10 -1.08
N PHE A 47 -6.73 0.17 -1.88
CA PHE A 47 -7.53 -0.56 -2.86
C PHE A 47 -8.58 -1.45 -2.19
N LEU A 48 -8.26 -2.08 -1.06
CA LEU A 48 -9.21 -2.92 -0.33
C LEU A 48 -10.39 -2.09 0.21
N ILE A 49 -10.13 -0.89 0.73
CA ILE A 49 -11.15 -0.04 1.36
C ILE A 49 -12.00 0.70 0.32
N LEU A 50 -11.38 1.21 -0.75
CA LEU A 50 -12.05 2.08 -1.73
C LEU A 50 -12.47 1.36 -3.02
N HIS A 51 -11.83 0.24 -3.36
CA HIS A 51 -11.99 -0.45 -4.63
C HIS A 51 -12.11 -1.97 -4.45
N GLY A 52 -12.83 -2.40 -3.40
CA GLY A 52 -12.97 -3.82 -3.05
C GLY A 52 -13.67 -4.67 -4.11
N ASP A 53 -14.53 -4.05 -4.93
CA ASP A 53 -15.15 -4.66 -6.11
C ASP A 53 -14.10 -5.01 -7.18
N TRP A 54 -13.15 -4.11 -7.45
CA TRP A 54 -12.06 -4.34 -8.36
C TRP A 54 -11.10 -5.43 -7.86
N ILE A 55 -10.81 -5.46 -6.55
CA ILE A 55 -10.06 -6.56 -5.93
C ILE A 55 -10.77 -7.90 -6.12
N SER A 56 -12.09 -7.92 -5.93
CA SER A 56 -12.90 -9.13 -6.09
C SER A 56 -12.87 -9.64 -7.55
N ALA A 57 -12.99 -8.74 -8.52
CA ALA A 57 -12.89 -9.07 -9.95
C ALA A 57 -11.53 -9.66 -10.33
N ILE A 58 -10.42 -9.12 -9.78
CA ILE A 58 -9.08 -9.70 -9.99
C ILE A 58 -9.01 -11.12 -9.42
N GLN A 59 -9.56 -11.35 -8.23
CA GLN A 59 -9.54 -12.67 -7.60
C GLN A 59 -10.35 -13.68 -8.42
N GLU A 60 -11.51 -13.29 -8.93
CA GLU A 60 -12.32 -14.12 -9.82
C GLU A 60 -11.57 -14.45 -11.11
N ALA A 61 -10.99 -13.44 -11.79
CA ALA A 61 -10.21 -13.65 -13.00
C ALA A 61 -9.01 -14.59 -12.77
N LYS A 62 -8.34 -14.48 -11.61
CA LYS A 62 -7.24 -15.39 -11.24
C LYS A 62 -7.70 -16.82 -11.02
N ALA A 63 -8.81 -17.02 -10.30
CA ALA A 63 -9.37 -18.34 -10.05
C ALA A 63 -9.78 -19.02 -11.37
N ARG A 64 -10.42 -18.27 -12.26
CA ARG A 64 -10.79 -18.74 -13.60
C ARG A 64 -9.57 -19.03 -14.47
N GLY A 65 -8.58 -18.13 -14.50
CA GLY A 65 -7.36 -18.34 -15.27
C GLY A 65 -6.60 -19.61 -14.85
N ALA A 66 -6.55 -19.88 -13.55
CA ALA A 66 -5.95 -21.11 -13.03
C ALA A 66 -6.74 -22.38 -13.44
N ALA A 67 -8.08 -22.31 -13.49
CA ALA A 67 -8.93 -23.43 -13.88
C ALA A 67 -8.95 -23.68 -15.40
N GLU A 68 -8.93 -22.61 -16.20
CA GLU A 68 -9.06 -22.65 -17.66
C GLU A 68 -7.70 -22.76 -18.37
N GLY A 69 -6.58 -22.56 -17.65
CA GLY A 69 -5.23 -22.55 -18.24
C GLY A 69 -4.94 -21.30 -19.08
N VAL A 70 -5.66 -20.21 -18.82
CA VAL A 70 -5.57 -18.93 -19.54
C VAL A 70 -4.96 -17.86 -18.63
N ALA A 71 -4.22 -16.91 -19.20
CA ALA A 71 -3.69 -15.79 -18.45
C ALA A 71 -4.82 -14.95 -17.83
N PHE A 72 -4.82 -14.81 -16.50
CA PHE A 72 -5.89 -14.06 -15.81
C PHE A 72 -6.01 -12.60 -16.28
N THR A 73 -4.93 -12.01 -16.78
CA THR A 73 -4.91 -10.65 -17.32
C THR A 73 -5.77 -10.50 -18.57
N GLU A 74 -5.87 -11.55 -19.39
CA GLU A 74 -6.73 -11.56 -20.58
C GLU A 74 -8.20 -11.65 -20.16
N LEU A 75 -8.52 -12.53 -19.21
CA LEU A 75 -9.86 -12.68 -18.65
C LEU A 75 -10.34 -11.39 -17.96
N LEU A 76 -9.45 -10.76 -17.17
CA LEU A 76 -9.74 -9.49 -16.51
C LEU A 76 -10.02 -8.39 -17.55
N LYS A 77 -9.17 -8.27 -18.57
CA LYS A 77 -9.35 -7.27 -19.62
C LYS A 77 -10.63 -7.47 -20.41
N ALA A 78 -10.94 -8.69 -20.83
CA ALA A 78 -12.18 -9.00 -21.52
C ALA A 78 -13.43 -8.69 -20.66
N GLY A 79 -13.37 -8.99 -19.36
CA GLY A 79 -14.42 -8.63 -18.41
C GLY A 79 -14.58 -7.12 -18.24
N GLN A 80 -13.48 -6.36 -18.25
CA GLN A 80 -13.52 -4.89 -18.20
C GLN A 80 -14.08 -4.29 -19.51
N ASP A 81 -13.62 -4.77 -20.67
CA ASP A 81 -14.06 -4.29 -21.98
C ASP A 81 -15.56 -4.57 -22.23
N SER A 82 -16.10 -5.64 -21.62
CA SER A 82 -17.53 -5.99 -21.66
C SER A 82 -18.37 -5.37 -20.53
N GLY A 83 -17.75 -4.66 -19.59
CA GLY A 83 -18.43 -4.04 -18.44
C GLY A 83 -18.85 -5.00 -17.32
N VAL A 84 -18.43 -6.27 -17.38
CA VAL A 84 -18.65 -7.26 -16.31
C VAL A 84 -17.77 -6.98 -15.09
N TYR A 85 -16.53 -6.54 -15.33
CA TYR A 85 -15.59 -6.17 -14.27
C TYR A 85 -15.38 -4.65 -14.23
N PRO A 86 -15.17 -4.06 -13.04
CA PRO A 86 -14.83 -2.65 -12.93
C PRO A 86 -13.47 -2.37 -13.60
N VAL A 87 -13.38 -1.21 -14.24
CA VAL A 87 -12.12 -0.71 -14.82
C VAL A 87 -11.07 -0.52 -13.74
N THR A 88 -9.80 -0.55 -14.13
CA THR A 88 -8.70 -0.30 -13.19
C THR A 88 -8.81 1.11 -12.61
N PRO A 89 -8.99 1.25 -11.28
CA PRO A 89 -9.17 2.56 -10.67
C PRO A 89 -7.87 3.36 -10.69
N ALA A 90 -7.97 4.64 -11.02
CA ALA A 90 -6.90 5.59 -10.77
C ALA A 90 -6.80 5.84 -9.26
N VAL A 91 -5.56 5.93 -8.75
CA VAL A 91 -5.33 6.29 -7.35
C VAL A 91 -5.59 7.78 -7.17
N ASP A 92 -6.31 8.14 -6.10
CA ASP A 92 -6.58 9.53 -5.77
C ASP A 92 -5.26 10.31 -5.61
N PRO A 93 -5.07 11.43 -6.35
CA PRO A 93 -3.86 12.23 -6.26
C PRO A 93 -3.53 12.71 -4.84
N ALA A 94 -4.54 13.00 -4.01
CA ALA A 94 -4.31 13.41 -2.62
C ALA A 94 -3.68 12.26 -1.81
N PHE A 95 -4.16 11.03 -2.03
CA PHE A 95 -3.55 9.86 -1.40
C PHE A 95 -2.11 9.65 -1.89
N VAL A 96 -1.86 9.81 -3.20
CA VAL A 96 -0.50 9.73 -3.77
C VAL A 96 0.44 10.74 -3.12
N THR A 97 0.03 12.00 -2.96
CA THR A 97 0.84 13.04 -2.30
C THR A 97 1.19 12.67 -0.85
N ILE A 98 0.26 12.07 -0.11
CA ILE A 98 0.51 11.60 1.27
C ILE A 98 1.58 10.51 1.27
N GLN A 99 1.45 9.50 0.40
CA GLN A 99 2.43 8.40 0.34
C GLN A 99 3.80 8.90 -0.15
N GLN A 100 3.84 9.83 -1.11
CA GLN A 100 5.07 10.44 -1.56
C GLN A 100 5.76 11.19 -0.40
N THR A 101 5.02 11.97 0.38
CA THR A 101 5.56 12.70 1.55
C THR A 101 6.24 11.75 2.53
N LYS A 102 5.62 10.60 2.81
CA LYS A 102 6.19 9.55 3.67
C LYS A 102 7.52 9.01 3.13
N MET A 103 7.53 8.66 1.84
CA MET A 103 8.69 8.05 1.19
C MET A 103 9.85 9.03 1.04
N ASP A 104 9.55 10.30 0.71
CA ASP A 104 10.52 11.37 0.63
C ASP A 104 11.19 11.63 1.99
N ALA A 105 10.40 11.69 3.07
CA ALA A 105 10.95 11.85 4.42
C ALA A 105 11.88 10.69 4.82
N ILE A 106 11.50 9.44 4.56
CA ILE A 106 12.35 8.28 4.84
C ILE A 106 13.63 8.33 4.00
N ARG A 107 13.51 8.58 2.69
CA ARG A 107 14.66 8.70 1.78
C ARG A 107 15.61 9.79 2.25
N ASP A 108 15.11 10.98 2.52
CA ASP A 108 15.94 12.14 2.83
C ASP A 108 16.61 11.99 4.20
N TYR A 109 15.98 11.28 5.15
CA TYR A 109 16.63 10.86 6.39
C TYR A 109 17.78 9.88 6.14
N LEU A 110 17.55 8.82 5.36
CA LEU A 110 18.57 7.81 5.06
C LEU A 110 19.77 8.40 4.30
N LEU A 111 19.54 9.45 3.50
CA LEU A 111 20.58 10.17 2.78
C LEU A 111 21.22 11.30 3.62
N GLY A 112 20.86 11.45 4.89
CA GLY A 112 21.42 12.46 5.80
C GLY A 112 21.06 13.90 5.45
N ARG A 113 19.99 14.12 4.67
CA ARG A 113 19.55 15.46 4.22
C ARG A 113 18.69 16.19 5.24
N ILE A 114 17.99 15.44 6.10
CA ILE A 114 17.16 15.96 7.18
C ILE A 114 17.44 15.22 8.49
N SER A 115 17.16 15.86 9.62
CA SER A 115 17.35 15.26 10.95
C SER A 115 16.30 14.19 11.27
N ALA A 116 16.62 13.34 12.25
CA ALA A 116 15.67 12.34 12.76
C ALA A 116 14.38 12.98 13.31
N ASP A 117 14.49 14.14 13.97
CA ASP A 117 13.34 14.83 14.55
C ASP A 117 12.42 15.41 13.46
N SER A 118 12.99 16.09 12.45
CA SER A 118 12.25 16.59 11.30
C SER A 118 11.55 15.45 10.52
N THR A 119 12.24 14.32 10.40
CA THR A 119 11.69 13.11 9.79
C THR A 119 10.50 12.59 10.59
N ARG A 120 10.63 12.49 11.92
CA ARG A 120 9.56 12.01 12.81
C ARG A 120 8.32 12.90 12.71
N GLU A 121 8.49 14.21 12.77
CA GLU A 121 7.39 15.17 12.64
C GLU A 121 6.68 15.05 11.29
N THR A 122 7.44 14.94 10.20
CA THR A 122 6.89 14.78 8.85
C THR A 122 6.11 13.48 8.72
N LEU A 123 6.65 12.36 9.23
CA LEU A 123 5.99 11.06 9.19
C LEU A 123 4.72 11.03 10.05
N GLN A 124 4.74 11.64 11.24
CA GLN A 124 3.56 11.76 12.09
C GLN A 124 2.45 12.54 11.38
N LYS A 125 2.79 13.71 10.83
CA LYS A 125 1.83 14.53 10.09
C LYS A 125 1.24 13.77 8.90
N ALA A 126 2.09 13.17 8.05
CA ALA A 126 1.62 12.44 6.88
C ALA A 126 0.74 11.22 7.23
N GLY A 127 1.01 10.55 8.36
CA GLY A 127 0.14 9.48 8.83
C GLY A 127 -1.20 9.99 9.37
N LEU A 128 -1.24 11.15 10.03
CA LEU A 128 -2.50 11.79 10.42
C LEU A 128 -3.29 12.29 9.20
N ASP A 129 -2.60 12.80 8.17
CA ASP A 129 -3.21 13.20 6.90
C ASP A 129 -3.86 11.99 6.19
N GLU A 130 -3.24 10.80 6.24
CA GLU A 130 -3.84 9.56 5.72
C GLU A 130 -5.11 9.15 6.49
N ILE A 131 -5.10 9.21 7.83
CA ILE A 131 -6.30 8.96 8.63
C ILE A 131 -7.38 9.98 8.26
N GLY A 132 -6.99 11.25 8.07
CA GLY A 132 -7.84 12.33 7.60
C GLY A 132 -8.45 12.06 6.22
N PHE A 133 -7.67 11.50 5.28
CA PHE A 133 -8.13 11.10 3.95
C PHE A 133 -9.26 10.07 4.04
N TYR A 134 -9.09 8.99 4.80
CA TYR A 134 -10.15 8.00 4.99
C TYR A 134 -11.36 8.56 5.74
N ARG A 135 -11.16 9.49 6.68
CA ARG A 135 -12.26 10.19 7.36
C ARG A 135 -13.08 11.03 6.37
N ALA A 136 -12.43 11.82 5.53
CA ALA A 136 -13.08 12.65 4.52
C ALA A 136 -13.85 11.80 3.48
N ALA A 137 -13.34 10.61 3.15
CA ALA A 137 -14.00 9.65 2.27
C ALA A 137 -15.15 8.87 2.93
N GLY A 138 -15.44 9.10 4.22
CA GLY A 138 -16.44 8.32 4.97
C GLY A 138 -16.05 6.86 5.20
N LYS A 139 -14.75 6.56 5.14
CA LYS A 139 -14.16 5.21 5.24
C LYS A 139 -13.32 4.99 6.49
N LEU A 140 -13.36 5.91 7.47
CA LEU A 140 -12.57 5.80 8.70
C LEU A 140 -12.82 4.47 9.43
N GLU A 141 -14.06 3.99 9.50
CA GLU A 141 -14.34 2.71 10.16
C GLU A 141 -13.80 1.50 9.40
N ALA A 142 -13.81 1.54 8.07
CA ALA A 142 -13.19 0.50 7.26
C ALA A 142 -11.67 0.50 7.45
N PHE A 143 -11.06 1.68 7.52
CA PHE A 143 -9.64 1.82 7.86
C PHE A 143 -9.34 1.31 9.27
N ALA A 144 -10.15 1.68 10.27
CA ALA A 144 -10.00 1.25 11.65
C ALA A 144 -10.13 -0.27 11.83
N LYS A 145 -10.97 -0.93 11.04
CA LYS A 145 -11.07 -2.39 11.07
C LYS A 145 -9.76 -3.09 10.67
N LEU A 146 -8.98 -2.47 9.79
CA LEU A 146 -7.70 -3.01 9.31
C LEU A 146 -6.53 -2.55 10.18
N ASN A 147 -6.57 -1.29 10.65
CA ASN A 147 -5.42 -0.58 11.20
C ASN A 147 -5.65 -0.02 12.62
N GLY A 148 -6.81 -0.25 13.23
CA GLY A 148 -7.09 0.10 14.62
C GLY A 148 -6.42 -0.88 15.59
N ILE A 149 -6.06 -0.39 16.78
CA ILE A 149 -5.47 -1.15 17.88
C ILE A 149 -6.42 -1.24 19.05
#